data_AF-A0A8T3T649-F1
#
_entry.id   AF-A0A8T3T649-F1
#
_cell.length_a   1.000
_cell.length_b   1.000
_cell.length_c   1.000
_cell.angle_alpha   90.00
_cell.angle_beta   90.00
_cell.angle_gamma   90.00
#
_symmetry.space_group_name_H-M   'P 1'
#
loop_
_entity.id
_entity.type
_entity.pdbx_description
1 polymer ?
#
loop_
_entity_poly.entity_id
_entity_poly.type
_entity_poly.pdbx_seq_one_letter_code
_entity_poly.pdbx_strand_id
1 'polypeptide(L)' 'MRAHDDMGQPELNITYESVKRAAEANNRSIDETVETIIKTVEKDRGEHPEEYAPQPAR' A
#
# COMPACT_ATOMS: atom_id res chain seq x y z
N MET A 1 -5.13 -13.64 12.22
CA MET A 1 -5.70 -12.27 12.28
C MET A 1 -6.67 -12.10 11.14
N ARG A 2 -7.88 -11.56 11.38
CA ARG A 2 -8.85 -11.27 10.32
C ARG A 2 -8.60 -9.84 9.83
N ALA A 3 -7.62 -9.69 8.94
CA ALA A 3 -7.20 -8.38 8.44
C ALA A 3 -8.36 -7.56 7.82
N HIS A 4 -9.45 -8.20 7.36
CA HIS A 4 -10.63 -7.51 6.84
C HIS A 4 -11.45 -6.77 7.91
N ASP A 5 -11.41 -7.21 9.17
CA ASP A 5 -12.11 -6.55 10.28
C ASP A 5 -11.38 -5.26 10.70
N ASP A 6 -10.06 -5.23 10.43
CA ASP A 6 -9.16 -4.11 10.73
C ASP A 6 -9.17 -3.04 9.62
N MET A 7 -9.54 -3.42 8.39
CA MET A 7 -9.70 -2.48 7.27
C MET A 7 -10.89 -1.55 7.50
N GLY A 8 -10.64 -0.25 7.64
CA GLY A 8 -11.69 0.76 7.91
C GLY A 8 -11.60 1.41 9.29
N GLN A 9 -10.85 0.82 10.22
CA GLN A 9 -10.62 1.39 11.54
C GLN A 9 -9.78 2.68 11.41
N PRO A 10 -10.19 3.80 12.05
CA PRO A 10 -9.56 5.12 11.86
C PRO A 10 -8.06 5.19 12.11
N GLU A 11 -7.51 4.28 12.92
CA GLU A 11 -6.11 4.26 13.33
C GLU A 11 -5.27 3.16 12.65
N LEU A 12 -5.91 2.24 11.94
CA LEU A 12 -5.24 1.12 11.25
C LEU A 12 -5.04 1.40 9.76
N ASN A 13 -5.87 2.27 9.18
CA ASN A 13 -5.72 2.65 7.79
C ASN A 13 -4.61 3.68 7.60
N ILE A 14 -3.72 3.43 6.64
CA ILE A 14 -2.82 4.46 6.12
C ILE A 14 -3.67 5.44 5.30
N THR A 15 -3.76 6.69 5.76
CA THR A 15 -4.44 7.77 5.02
C THR A 15 -3.47 8.58 4.18
N TYR A 16 -4.02 9.39 3.28
CA TYR A 16 -3.24 10.35 2.50
C TYR A 16 -2.39 11.28 3.39
N GLU A 17 -2.97 11.78 4.49
CA GLU A 17 -2.30 12.67 5.44
C GLU A 17 -1.15 11.97 6.17
N SER A 18 -1.28 10.67 6.43
CA SER A 18 -0.19 9.85 6.98
C SER A 18 0.96 9.72 5.98
N VAL A 19 0.66 9.47 4.70
CA VAL A 19 1.68 9.45 3.64
C VAL A 19 2.32 10.82 3.45
N LYS A 20 1.54 11.90 3.49
CA LYS A 20 2.04 13.28 3.35
C LYS A 20 3.01 13.65 4.47
N ARG A 21 2.65 13.36 5.74
CA ARG A 21 3.55 13.59 6.88
C ARG A 21 4.84 12.77 6.76
N ALA A 22 4.76 11.53 6.28
CA ALA A 22 5.93 10.71 6.02
C ALA A 22 6.82 11.30 4.91
N ALA A 23 6.23 11.78 3.81
CA ALA A 23 6.96 12.45 2.73
C ALA A 23 7.70 13.70 3.23
N GLU A 24 7.01 14.57 3.96
CA GLU A 24 7.56 15.79 4.56
C GLU A 24 8.73 15.47 5.51
N ALA A 25 8.57 14.47 6.39
CA ALA A 25 9.63 14.04 7.30
C ALA A 25 10.88 13.52 6.58
N ASN A 26 10.74 13.05 5.34
CA ASN A 26 11.83 12.54 4.50
C ASN A 26 12.36 13.58 3.50
N ASN A 27 11.92 14.85 3.59
CA ASN A 27 12.24 15.90 2.62
C ASN A 27 11.89 15.50 1.17
N ARG A 28 10.75 14.83 0.99
CA ARG A 28 10.20 14.42 -0.30
C ARG A 28 8.85 15.07 -0.54
N SER A 29 8.47 15.20 -1.80
CA SER A 29 7.08 15.54 -2.15
C SER A 29 6.16 14.34 -1.95
N ILE A 30 4.87 14.62 -1.74
CA ILE A 30 3.84 13.57 -1.69
C ILE A 30 3.76 12.81 -3.02
N ASP A 31 3.89 13.50 -4.14
CA ASP A 31 3.78 12.91 -5.48
C ASP A 31 4.90 11.90 -5.73
N GLU A 32 6.16 12.24 -5.41
CA GLU A 32 7.30 11.31 -5.50
C GLU A 32 7.12 10.09 -4.60
N THR A 33 6.52 10.30 -3.42
CA THR A 33 6.28 9.22 -2.45
C THR A 33 5.22 8.26 -2.97
N VAL A 34 4.11 8.78 -3.49
CA VAL A 34 3.05 7.97 -4.10
C VAL A 34 3.55 7.24 -5.33
N GLU A 35 4.35 7.89 -6.18
CA GLU A 35 4.97 7.26 -7.35
C GLU A 35 5.89 6.09 -6.94
N THR A 36 6.65 6.25 -5.86
CA THR A 36 7.51 5.18 -5.33
C THR A 36 6.69 4.00 -4.82
N ILE A 37 5.58 4.25 -4.13
CA ILE A 37 4.65 3.20 -3.66
C ILE A 37 4.10 2.43 -4.87
N ILE A 38 3.64 3.13 -5.91
CA ILE A 38 3.11 2.50 -7.13
C ILE A 38 4.16 1.62 -7.80
N LYS A 39 5.38 2.13 -8.02
CA LYS A 39 6.47 1.35 -8.60
C LYS A 39 6.82 0.10 -7.80
N THR A 40 6.74 0.21 -6.47
CA THR A 40 6.97 -0.93 -5.56
C THR A 40 5.88 -1.99 -5.73
N VAL A 41 4.61 -1.57 -5.78
CA VAL A 41 3.47 -2.48 -6.01
C VAL A 41 3.56 -3.16 -7.38
N GLU A 42 3.93 -2.43 -8.42
CA GLU A 42 4.10 -2.99 -9.77
C GLU A 42 5.22 -4.03 -9.81
N LYS A 43 6.36 -3.73 -9.17
CA LYS A 43 7.48 -4.66 -9.06
C LYS A 43 7.08 -5.93 -8.31
N ASP A 44 6.45 -5.77 -7.16
CA ASP A 44 6.00 -6.88 -6.31
C ASP A 44 5.02 -7.80 -7.06
N ARG A 45 4.03 -7.24 -7.75
CA ARG A 45 3.10 -8.00 -8.60
C ARG A 45 3.79 -8.74 -9.75
N GLY A 46 4.86 -8.17 -10.29
CA GLY A 46 5.66 -8.79 -11.35
C GLY A 46 6.54 -9.93 -10.83
N GLU A 47 7.06 -9.81 -9.60
CA GLU A 47 7.96 -10.79 -8.98
C GLU A 47 7.21 -11.94 -8.27
N HIS A 48 5.95 -11.71 -7.86
CA HIS A 48 5.13 -12.67 -7.10
C HIS A 48 3.78 -12.99 -7.76
N PRO A 49 3.74 -13.39 -9.05
CA PRO A 49 2.48 -13.59 -9.78
C PRO A 49 1.55 -14.64 -9.15
N GLU A 50 2.09 -15.63 -8.45
CA GLU A 50 1.33 -16.67 -7.74
C GLU A 50 0.53 -16.16 -6.54
N GLU A 51 0.98 -15.08 -5.89
CA GLU A 51 0.29 -14.49 -4.73
C GLU A 51 -0.93 -13.65 -5.16
N TYR A 52 -0.90 -13.15 -6.39
CA TYR A 52 -1.95 -12.31 -6.98
C TYR A 52 -2.85 -13.07 -7.96
N ALA A 53 -2.56 -14.33 -8.24
CA ALA A 53 -3.42 -15.17 -9.07
C ALA A 53 -4.78 -15.38 -8.37
N PRO A 54 -5.91 -15.26 -9.08
CA PRO A 54 -7.22 -15.49 -8.50
C PRO A 54 -7.31 -16.94 -8.01
N GLN A 55 -7.57 -17.13 -6.71
CA GLN A 55 -7.80 -18.46 -6.16
C GLN A 55 -9.02 -19.08 -6.85
N PRO A 56 -8.95 -20.35 -7.28
CA PRO A 56 -10.11 -21.02 -7.84
C PRO A 56 -11.22 -21.07 -6.78
N ALA A 57 -12.46 -20.75 -7.21
CA ALA A 57 -13.63 -20.87 -6.36
C ALA A 57 -13.78 -22.31 -5.84
N ARG A 58 -13.96 -22.46 -4.52
CA ARG A 58 -14.21 -23.74 -3.86
C ARG A 58 -15.66 -24.16 -3.98
#